data_AF-A0A9W8LVG5-F1
#
_entry.id   AF-A0A9W8LVG5-F1
#
_cell.length_a   1.000
_cell.length_b   1.000
_cell.length_c   1.000
_cell.angle_alpha   90.00
_cell.angle_beta   90.00
_cell.angle_gamma   90.00
#
_symmetry.space_group_name_H-M   'P 1'
#
loop_
_entity.id
_entity.type
_entity.pdbx_description
1 polymer ?
#
loop_
_entity_poly.entity_id
_entity_poly.type
_entity_poly.pdbx_seq_one_letter_code
_entity_poly.pdbx_strand_id
1 'polypeptide(L)'
;MGLKRPHDDDEGVELETPQRLSKGDQEKEEAGDEHGRTSDDEHDRSSDNDTGSSEASDNDTDSDGAGSDGGTSDSNSELGMVNIDFEFFDPSPEDFHAMKHMLVSAFGDDAEEFNVSELVELILEQNAIGSTVKVEEGGDPYGFMTVVDMRAHSGKTVVKQIRKYLEKKADGQKMGGRLREMLDGHTGLLINERVINMPPQVVAPMLRMLAEETQRATEAGEPFDFEYYLLLAPMYREVSEEENPRRTEAMAAFAHAEDEFVEEFACFKFDYRFSRSQRVADARNSFADSGLAPSRRCLVIPRANFASLIKRLEEVLAP
;
A
#
# COMPACT_ATOMS: atom_id res chain seq x y z
N MET A 1 -33.81 62.92 49.04
CA MET A 1 -34.04 62.91 47.57
C MET A 1 -34.15 61.44 47.19
N GLY A 2 -35.20 60.89 46.57
CA GLY A 2 -36.28 61.47 45.76
C GLY A 2 -36.03 61.08 44.28
N LEU A 3 -36.95 60.45 43.52
CA LEU A 3 -38.41 60.32 43.65
C LEU A 3 -38.98 59.01 43.03
N LYS A 4 -40.11 58.53 43.58
CA LYS A 4 -41.30 57.84 42.98
C LYS A 4 -41.21 56.63 42.01
N ARG A 5 -42.17 55.70 42.21
CA ARG A 5 -42.77 54.70 41.25
C ARG A 5 -44.08 55.30 40.62
N PRO A 6 -44.81 54.70 39.64
CA PRO A 6 -45.51 53.38 39.65
C PRO A 6 -45.01 52.41 38.54
N HIS A 7 -45.41 51.13 38.36
CA HIS A 7 -46.67 50.32 38.47
C HIS A 7 -47.51 50.22 37.16
N ASP A 8 -48.38 49.19 37.12
CA ASP A 8 -49.20 48.65 36.01
C ASP A 8 -48.42 47.58 35.19
N ASP A 9 -48.69 46.26 35.22
CA ASP A 9 -49.95 45.47 35.19
C ASP A 9 -50.64 45.60 33.80
N ASP A 10 -51.07 44.56 33.06
CA ASP A 10 -51.69 43.28 33.44
C ASP A 10 -51.58 42.15 32.34
N GLU A 11 -52.39 41.08 32.45
CA GLU A 11 -52.68 39.93 31.53
C GLU A 11 -52.82 40.26 30.00
N GLY A 12 -52.75 39.30 29.04
CA GLY A 12 -52.49 37.85 29.07
C GLY A 12 -53.03 37.11 27.81
N VAL A 13 -52.69 35.80 27.66
CA VAL A 13 -53.49 34.71 27.03
C VAL A 13 -53.85 34.76 25.51
N GLU A 14 -53.22 33.86 24.72
CA GLU A 14 -53.81 33.01 23.61
C GLU A 14 -54.50 33.67 22.38
N LEU A 15 -54.81 33.04 21.21
CA LEU A 15 -54.47 31.76 20.56
C LEU A 15 -54.68 31.85 19.01
N GLU A 16 -54.52 30.70 18.31
CA GLU A 16 -55.09 30.34 16.99
C GLU A 16 -54.74 31.12 15.70
N THR A 17 -53.90 30.48 14.87
CA THR A 17 -54.21 30.29 13.44
C THR A 17 -55.38 29.32 13.26
N PRO A 18 -56.23 29.44 12.21
CA PRO A 18 -56.44 28.22 11.40
C PRO A 18 -56.78 28.40 9.89
N GLN A 19 -56.12 27.57 9.06
CA GLN A 19 -56.67 26.90 7.85
C GLN A 19 -57.04 27.81 6.63
N ARG A 20 -57.41 27.34 5.42
CA ARG A 20 -57.96 26.03 4.92
C ARG A 20 -57.49 25.77 3.46
N LEU A 21 -57.06 24.56 3.07
CA LEU A 21 -57.79 23.50 2.27
C LEU A 21 -58.31 23.94 0.88
N SER A 22 -58.46 23.12 -0.18
CA SER A 22 -58.18 21.68 -0.51
C SER A 22 -58.41 21.50 -2.06
N LYS A 23 -58.64 20.36 -2.75
CA LYS A 23 -58.98 18.93 -2.47
C LYS A 23 -58.74 18.03 -3.71
N GLY A 24 -58.27 16.79 -3.52
CA GLY A 24 -58.61 15.65 -4.39
C GLY A 24 -57.73 15.37 -5.62
N ASP A 25 -57.75 14.16 -6.21
CA ASP A 25 -58.50 12.93 -5.87
C ASP A 25 -57.75 11.64 -6.26
N GLN A 26 -58.29 10.49 -5.83
CA GLN A 26 -57.82 9.13 -6.20
C GLN A 26 -58.76 8.53 -7.27
N GLU A 27 -58.24 7.66 -8.15
CA GLU A 27 -58.98 6.44 -8.57
C GLU A 27 -58.03 5.36 -9.14
N LYS A 28 -58.58 4.27 -9.70
CA LYS A 28 -57.94 2.94 -9.79
C LYS A 28 -57.91 2.35 -11.22
N GLU A 29 -57.11 1.28 -11.32
CA GLU A 29 -57.45 0.00 -11.98
C GLU A 29 -57.04 -0.31 -13.45
N GLU A 30 -56.67 -1.61 -13.58
CA GLU A 30 -56.57 -2.48 -14.76
C GLU A 30 -55.53 -2.22 -15.86
N ALA A 31 -55.42 -3.21 -16.75
CA ALA A 31 -54.25 -3.49 -17.58
C ALA A 31 -54.59 -3.49 -19.09
N GLY A 32 -53.57 -3.32 -19.92
CA GLY A 32 -53.67 -3.41 -21.37
C GLY A 32 -52.32 -3.73 -22.00
N ASP A 33 -52.31 -4.67 -22.94
CA ASP A 33 -51.18 -5.05 -23.78
C ASP A 33 -51.25 -4.25 -25.10
N GLU A 34 -50.13 -3.78 -25.63
CA GLU A 34 -49.75 -3.98 -27.05
C GLU A 34 -48.40 -3.34 -27.44
N HIS A 35 -47.79 -3.97 -28.44
CA HIS A 35 -46.50 -3.73 -29.09
C HIS A 35 -46.01 -2.28 -29.35
N GLY A 36 -44.71 -2.06 -29.09
CA GLY A 36 -43.85 -1.09 -29.78
C GLY A 36 -42.56 -1.75 -30.28
N ARG A 37 -42.18 -1.56 -31.55
CA ARG A 37 -41.01 -2.21 -32.20
C ARG A 37 -39.82 -1.26 -32.39
N THR A 38 -38.65 -1.67 -31.93
CA THR A 38 -37.31 -1.30 -32.46
C THR A 38 -36.36 -2.47 -32.14
N SER A 39 -36.10 -3.41 -33.06
CA SER A 39 -35.17 -3.30 -34.20
C SER A 39 -33.70 -3.33 -33.77
N ASP A 40 -33.21 -4.53 -33.52
CA ASP A 40 -31.78 -4.84 -33.34
C ASP A 40 -31.04 -4.77 -34.70
N ASP A 41 -29.78 -4.34 -34.68
CA ASP A 41 -28.84 -4.43 -35.81
C ASP A 41 -27.44 -4.76 -35.26
N GLU A 42 -27.19 -6.05 -34.96
CA GLU A 42 -25.86 -6.54 -34.60
C GLU A 42 -25.02 -6.76 -35.88
N HIS A 43 -23.93 -6.01 -36.02
CA HIS A 43 -22.97 -6.22 -37.11
C HIS A 43 -21.72 -6.97 -36.63
N ASP A 44 -21.84 -8.30 -36.59
CA ASP A 44 -20.70 -9.20 -36.49
C ASP A 44 -19.81 -9.09 -37.75
N ARG A 45 -18.49 -9.14 -37.54
CA ARG A 45 -17.44 -9.14 -38.57
C ARG A 45 -16.19 -9.89 -38.09
N SER A 46 -16.31 -11.19 -37.87
CA SER A 46 -15.17 -12.10 -37.97
C SER A 46 -14.50 -12.01 -39.35
N SER A 47 -13.17 -11.94 -39.40
CA SER A 47 -12.40 -12.08 -40.65
C SER A 47 -11.30 -13.13 -40.49
N ASP A 48 -11.57 -14.35 -40.96
CA ASP A 48 -10.57 -15.42 -41.05
C ASP A 48 -9.54 -15.10 -42.14
N ASN A 49 -8.26 -15.04 -41.77
CA ASN A 49 -7.14 -15.34 -42.67
C ASN A 49 -5.86 -15.59 -41.87
N ASP A 50 -5.33 -16.81 -41.85
CA ASP A 50 -4.34 -17.23 -42.86
C ASP A 50 -4.09 -18.75 -42.81
N THR A 51 -3.52 -19.32 -43.88
CA THR A 51 -3.19 -20.75 -44.00
C THR A 51 -1.75 -20.95 -44.46
N GLY A 52 -0.89 -21.51 -43.60
CA GLY A 52 0.50 -21.77 -43.97
C GLY A 52 1.33 -22.50 -42.92
N SER A 53 1.25 -23.83 -42.88
CA SER A 53 2.18 -24.68 -42.11
C SER A 53 2.82 -25.72 -43.04
N SER A 54 4.06 -25.48 -43.45
CA SER A 54 4.80 -26.35 -44.39
C SER A 54 6.12 -26.85 -43.78
N GLU A 55 6.07 -28.10 -43.33
CA GLU A 55 7.13 -29.12 -43.35
C GLU A 55 8.49 -28.85 -42.68
N ALA A 56 9.04 -29.91 -42.08
CA ALA A 56 10.35 -29.91 -41.42
C ALA A 56 11.51 -30.14 -42.41
N SER A 57 12.73 -29.83 -41.98
CA SER A 57 13.94 -30.34 -42.62
C SER A 57 14.97 -30.73 -41.56
N ASP A 58 15.18 -32.03 -41.41
CA ASP A 58 16.33 -32.59 -40.70
C ASP A 58 17.60 -32.41 -41.55
N ASN A 59 18.77 -32.23 -40.92
CA ASN A 59 20.05 -32.45 -41.60
C ASN A 59 21.21 -32.73 -40.61
N ASP A 60 21.30 -33.97 -40.13
CA ASP A 60 22.50 -34.49 -39.48
C ASP A 60 23.66 -34.62 -40.48
N THR A 61 24.89 -34.25 -40.09
CA THR A 61 26.11 -34.75 -40.74
C THR A 61 27.33 -34.62 -39.82
N ASP A 62 27.95 -35.74 -39.45
CA ASP A 62 29.19 -35.78 -38.64
C ASP A 62 30.46 -35.41 -39.44
N SER A 63 31.48 -34.92 -38.73
CA SER A 63 32.89 -35.11 -39.13
C SER A 63 33.86 -34.90 -37.96
N ASP A 64 34.67 -35.93 -37.68
CA ASP A 64 35.73 -35.90 -36.68
C ASP A 64 36.94 -35.04 -37.09
N GLY A 65 37.59 -34.43 -36.09
CA GLY A 65 38.91 -33.80 -36.22
C GLY A 65 39.67 -33.83 -34.90
N ALA A 66 40.80 -34.57 -34.84
CA ALA A 66 41.50 -34.87 -33.59
C ALA A 66 42.99 -34.49 -33.59
N GLY A 67 43.43 -33.77 -32.54
CA GLY A 67 44.81 -33.33 -32.29
C GLY A 67 45.25 -32.12 -33.15
N SER A 68 46.28 -31.34 -32.80
CA SER A 68 47.16 -31.30 -31.62
C SER A 68 48.08 -30.06 -31.74
N ASP A 69 48.73 -29.47 -30.73
CA ASP A 69 48.81 -29.73 -29.27
C ASP A 69 49.28 -28.44 -28.53
N GLY A 70 49.23 -28.41 -27.19
CA GLY A 70 50.11 -27.59 -26.34
C GLY A 70 49.80 -26.09 -26.20
N GLY A 71 48.91 -25.74 -25.26
CA GLY A 71 48.57 -24.34 -24.94
C GLY A 71 48.11 -24.11 -23.50
N THR A 72 48.99 -24.31 -22.51
CA THR A 72 48.69 -24.04 -21.09
C THR A 72 48.75 -22.53 -20.78
N SER A 73 47.69 -21.80 -21.14
CA SER A 73 47.40 -20.50 -20.51
C SER A 73 46.70 -20.74 -19.18
N ASP A 74 47.21 -20.13 -18.11
CA ASP A 74 46.69 -20.32 -16.76
C ASP A 74 45.18 -20.01 -16.69
N SER A 75 44.41 -20.99 -16.21
CA SER A 75 42.99 -20.82 -15.87
C SER A 75 42.84 -20.09 -14.53
N ASN A 76 43.44 -18.90 -14.45
CA ASN A 76 43.34 -18.02 -13.30
C ASN A 76 41.97 -17.34 -13.39
N SER A 77 40.97 -17.95 -12.76
CA SER A 77 39.58 -17.49 -12.77
C SER A 77 39.43 -16.18 -12.00
N GLU A 78 39.80 -15.07 -12.64
CA GLU A 78 39.37 -13.73 -12.26
C GLU A 78 37.86 -13.63 -12.44
N LEU A 79 37.13 -14.09 -11.42
CA LEU A 79 35.80 -13.57 -11.10
C LEU A 79 36.00 -12.09 -10.76
N GLY A 80 35.99 -11.26 -11.80
CA GLY A 80 36.24 -9.83 -11.70
C GLY A 80 35.30 -9.22 -10.66
N MET A 81 35.85 -8.34 -9.81
CA MET A 81 35.08 -7.70 -8.75
C MET A 81 33.99 -6.83 -9.40
N VAL A 82 32.77 -7.34 -9.40
CA VAL A 82 31.59 -6.60 -9.85
C VAL A 82 31.22 -5.62 -8.74
N ASN A 83 31.67 -4.38 -8.88
CA ASN A 83 31.15 -3.28 -8.08
C ASN A 83 29.70 -3.04 -8.55
N ILE A 84 28.78 -2.99 -7.58
CA ILE A 84 27.38 -2.61 -7.79
C ILE A 84 27.17 -1.37 -6.94
N ASP A 85 27.10 -0.22 -7.58
CA ASP A 85 26.73 1.04 -6.94
C ASP A 85 25.20 1.16 -6.98
N PHE A 86 24.60 1.61 -5.86
CA PHE A 86 23.17 1.83 -5.75
C PHE A 86 22.88 3.33 -5.77
N GLU A 87 22.15 3.77 -6.79
CA GLU A 87 21.79 5.17 -6.99
C GLU A 87 20.29 5.40 -6.72
N PHE A 88 19.95 6.63 -6.34
CA PHE A 88 18.60 7.03 -5.95
C PHE A 88 17.96 7.92 -7.02
N PHE A 89 16.75 7.59 -7.44
CA PHE A 89 16.02 8.29 -8.51
C PHE A 89 14.58 8.60 -8.09
N ASP A 90 14.03 9.71 -8.58
CA ASP A 90 12.60 10.02 -8.44
C ASP A 90 11.74 8.89 -9.06
N PRO A 91 10.61 8.47 -8.44
CA PRO A 91 9.71 7.48 -9.01
C PRO A 91 9.18 7.90 -10.39
N SER A 92 9.34 7.04 -11.40
CA SER A 92 9.05 7.37 -12.80
C SER A 92 8.10 6.35 -13.46
N PRO A 93 7.42 6.69 -14.58
CA PRO A 93 6.37 5.83 -15.16
C PRO A 93 6.81 4.41 -15.60
N GLU A 94 8.10 4.19 -15.81
CA GLU A 94 8.72 2.88 -16.04
C GLU A 94 8.61 1.96 -14.82
N ASP A 95 8.74 2.50 -13.60
CA ASP A 95 8.78 1.77 -12.32
C ASP A 95 7.48 1.06 -11.96
N PHE A 96 6.39 1.39 -12.67
CA PHE A 96 5.04 0.93 -12.37
C PHE A 96 4.95 -0.58 -12.12
N HIS A 97 5.66 -1.38 -12.91
CA HIS A 97 5.61 -2.84 -12.81
C HIS A 97 6.34 -3.36 -11.57
N ALA A 98 7.57 -2.92 -11.33
CA ALA A 98 8.35 -3.31 -10.15
C ALA A 98 7.67 -2.85 -8.84
N MET A 99 7.24 -1.59 -8.76
CA MET A 99 6.53 -1.04 -7.60
C MET A 99 5.22 -1.79 -7.33
N LYS A 100 4.47 -2.14 -8.39
CA LYS A 100 3.25 -2.96 -8.28
C LYS A 100 3.55 -4.38 -7.78
N HIS A 101 4.62 -5.01 -8.24
CA HIS A 101 5.04 -6.32 -7.76
C HIS A 101 5.44 -6.28 -6.27
N MET A 102 6.19 -5.27 -5.84
CA MET A 102 6.52 -5.06 -4.42
C MET A 102 5.25 -4.84 -3.59
N LEU A 103 4.32 -3.99 -4.02
CA LEU A 103 3.08 -3.73 -3.26
C LEU A 103 2.12 -4.92 -3.23
N VAL A 104 2.02 -5.71 -4.30
CA VAL A 104 1.30 -7.00 -4.27
C VAL A 104 1.96 -7.95 -3.26
N SER A 105 3.28 -8.03 -3.24
CA SER A 105 4.00 -8.80 -2.22
C SER A 105 3.79 -8.21 -0.80
N ALA A 106 3.60 -6.90 -0.68
CA ALA A 106 3.42 -6.22 0.60
C ALA A 106 2.07 -6.55 1.25
N PHE A 107 0.99 -6.52 0.45
CA PHE A 107 -0.36 -6.89 0.89
C PHE A 107 -0.59 -8.42 1.00
N GLY A 108 0.38 -9.24 0.53
CA GLY A 108 0.40 -10.68 0.74
C GLY A 108 -0.85 -11.40 0.22
N ASP A 109 -1.34 -12.39 0.98
CA ASP A 109 -2.53 -13.17 0.63
C ASP A 109 -3.79 -12.29 0.42
N ASP A 110 -3.83 -11.11 1.04
CA ASP A 110 -4.94 -10.16 0.95
C ASP A 110 -4.77 -9.13 -0.20
N ALA A 111 -3.76 -9.25 -1.07
CA ALA A 111 -3.51 -8.29 -2.16
C ALA A 111 -4.74 -8.03 -3.07
N GLU A 112 -5.59 -9.04 -3.28
CA GLU A 112 -6.86 -8.92 -4.01
C GLU A 112 -7.94 -8.06 -3.29
N GLU A 113 -7.79 -7.74 -1.99
CA GLU A 113 -8.67 -6.78 -1.31
C GLU A 113 -8.40 -5.32 -1.75
N PHE A 114 -7.34 -5.04 -2.54
CA PHE A 114 -6.84 -3.69 -2.90
C PHE A 114 -6.66 -3.46 -4.41
N ASN A 115 -7.01 -2.26 -4.89
CA ASN A 115 -6.64 -1.82 -6.24
C ASN A 115 -5.19 -1.33 -6.30
N VAL A 116 -4.23 -2.27 -6.30
CA VAL A 116 -2.79 -1.93 -6.25
C VAL A 116 -2.33 -1.09 -7.46
N SER A 117 -2.97 -1.22 -8.63
CA SER A 117 -2.66 -0.36 -9.80
C SER A 117 -2.89 1.12 -9.47
N GLU A 118 -4.06 1.46 -8.90
CA GLU A 118 -4.42 2.83 -8.51
C GLU A 118 -3.51 3.38 -7.39
N LEU A 119 -2.90 2.52 -6.57
CA LEU A 119 -1.91 2.97 -5.59
C LEU A 119 -0.58 3.34 -6.26
N VAL A 120 -0.14 2.57 -7.26
CA VAL A 120 1.09 2.90 -8.00
C VAL A 120 0.87 4.11 -8.91
N GLU A 121 -0.27 4.19 -9.59
CA GLU A 121 -0.73 5.41 -10.29
C GLU A 121 -0.72 6.61 -9.34
N LEU A 122 -1.29 6.49 -8.13
CA LEU A 122 -1.27 7.56 -7.12
C LEU A 122 0.14 7.98 -6.70
N ILE A 123 1.09 7.05 -6.58
CA ILE A 123 2.48 7.38 -6.18
C ILE A 123 3.21 8.10 -7.31
N LEU A 124 3.00 7.66 -8.56
CA LEU A 124 3.61 8.23 -9.77
C LEU A 124 2.92 9.54 -10.22
N GLU A 125 1.71 9.83 -9.72
CA GLU A 125 1.03 11.13 -9.85
C GLU A 125 1.62 12.22 -8.93
N GLN A 126 2.57 11.90 -8.03
CA GLN A 126 3.14 12.85 -7.06
C GLN A 126 4.33 13.63 -7.64
N ASN A 127 4.46 14.91 -7.27
CA ASN A 127 5.55 15.80 -7.69
C ASN A 127 6.89 15.46 -6.98
N ALA A 128 7.56 14.37 -7.40
CA ALA A 128 8.85 13.93 -6.84
C ALA A 128 8.84 13.80 -5.30
N ILE A 129 7.88 13.01 -4.78
CA ILE A 129 7.78 12.65 -3.36
C ILE A 129 8.06 11.17 -3.20
N GLY A 130 9.20 10.87 -2.58
CA GLY A 130 9.78 9.53 -2.51
C GLY A 130 10.93 9.32 -3.49
N SER A 131 11.64 8.22 -3.28
CA SER A 131 12.80 7.80 -4.05
C SER A 131 12.74 6.30 -4.34
N THR A 132 13.32 5.90 -5.46
CA THR A 132 13.60 4.51 -5.84
C THR A 132 15.10 4.22 -5.73
N VAL A 133 15.47 2.94 -5.63
CA VAL A 133 16.87 2.49 -5.64
C VAL A 133 17.11 1.64 -6.88
N LYS A 134 17.98 2.11 -7.78
CA LYS A 134 18.35 1.44 -9.03
C LYS A 134 19.88 1.23 -9.10
N VAL A 135 20.34 0.48 -10.09
CA VAL A 135 21.77 0.35 -10.44
C VAL A 135 22.12 1.18 -11.68
N GLU A 136 21.12 1.52 -12.50
CA GLU A 136 21.24 2.43 -13.65
C GLU A 136 19.90 3.15 -13.90
N GLU A 137 19.95 4.34 -14.51
CA GLU A 137 18.77 5.08 -14.96
C GLU A 137 18.04 4.28 -16.07
N GLY A 138 16.72 4.11 -15.96
CA GLY A 138 15.93 3.25 -16.85
C GLY A 138 15.87 1.76 -16.44
N GLY A 139 16.58 1.35 -15.39
CA GLY A 139 16.49 -0.01 -14.83
C GLY A 139 15.33 -0.20 -13.85
N ASP A 140 14.85 -1.44 -13.69
CA ASP A 140 13.84 -1.78 -12.66
C ASP A 140 14.37 -1.44 -11.25
N PRO A 141 13.57 -0.78 -10.39
CA PRO A 141 13.97 -0.46 -9.02
C PRO A 141 13.97 -1.71 -8.12
N TYR A 142 15.00 -1.80 -7.28
CA TYR A 142 15.16 -2.87 -6.28
C TYR A 142 14.47 -2.53 -4.94
N GLY A 143 14.12 -1.27 -4.73
CA GLY A 143 13.26 -0.82 -3.64
C GLY A 143 12.78 0.62 -3.88
N PHE A 144 11.76 1.04 -3.14
CA PHE A 144 11.26 2.41 -3.15
C PHE A 144 10.69 2.82 -1.79
N MET A 145 10.71 4.12 -1.52
CA MET A 145 10.10 4.74 -0.35
C MET A 145 9.33 5.99 -0.76
N THR A 146 8.14 6.19 -0.22
CA THR A 146 7.27 7.36 -0.49
C THR A 146 6.24 7.54 0.62
N VAL A 147 5.51 8.66 0.62
CA VAL A 147 4.36 8.87 1.51
C VAL A 147 3.16 9.40 0.73
N VAL A 148 2.00 8.73 0.87
CA VAL A 148 0.75 9.11 0.19
C VAL A 148 -0.23 9.72 1.19
N ASP A 149 -0.77 10.92 0.91
CA ASP A 149 -1.74 11.58 1.78
C ASP A 149 -3.11 10.84 1.78
N MET A 150 -3.43 10.15 2.88
CA MET A 150 -4.70 9.41 3.01
C MET A 150 -5.93 10.31 3.09
N ARG A 151 -5.77 11.58 3.46
CA ARG A 151 -6.84 12.59 3.57
C ARG A 151 -7.10 13.23 2.21
N ALA A 152 -6.08 13.70 1.50
CA ALA A 152 -6.23 14.27 0.15
C ALA A 152 -6.74 13.21 -0.85
N HIS A 153 -6.21 11.98 -0.79
CA HIS A 153 -6.62 10.89 -1.69
C HIS A 153 -7.77 10.03 -1.13
N SER A 154 -8.45 10.49 -0.07
CA SER A 154 -9.59 9.78 0.55
C SER A 154 -10.78 9.49 -0.40
N GLY A 155 -10.80 10.14 -1.56
CA GLY A 155 -11.71 9.87 -2.67
C GLY A 155 -11.36 8.65 -3.55
N LYS A 156 -10.08 8.25 -3.67
CA LYS A 156 -9.63 7.12 -4.52
C LYS A 156 -10.00 5.76 -3.89
N THR A 157 -10.11 4.71 -4.69
CA THR A 157 -10.69 3.42 -4.26
C THR A 157 -9.73 2.67 -3.33
N VAL A 158 -8.45 2.60 -3.68
CA VAL A 158 -7.42 1.91 -2.89
C VAL A 158 -7.23 2.51 -1.50
N VAL A 159 -7.32 3.84 -1.34
CA VAL A 159 -7.23 4.51 -0.03
C VAL A 159 -8.40 4.12 0.87
N LYS A 160 -9.62 4.03 0.31
CA LYS A 160 -10.81 3.52 1.00
C LYS A 160 -10.67 2.04 1.37
N GLN A 161 -10.08 1.22 0.50
CA GLN A 161 -9.79 -0.20 0.76
C GLN A 161 -8.80 -0.35 1.92
N ILE A 162 -7.64 0.30 1.86
CA ILE A 162 -6.60 0.31 2.91
C ILE A 162 -7.19 0.76 4.25
N ARG A 163 -7.88 1.91 4.28
CA ARG A 163 -8.48 2.45 5.50
C ARG A 163 -9.49 1.46 6.11
N LYS A 164 -10.47 0.98 5.33
CA LYS A 164 -11.50 0.03 5.79
C LYS A 164 -10.89 -1.29 6.27
N TYR A 165 -9.85 -1.76 5.60
CA TYR A 165 -9.13 -2.98 5.95
C TYR A 165 -8.39 -2.84 7.29
N LEU A 166 -7.60 -1.79 7.48
CA LEU A 166 -6.84 -1.57 8.71
C LEU A 166 -7.78 -1.31 9.91
N GLU A 167 -8.86 -0.56 9.70
CA GLU A 167 -9.93 -0.39 10.70
C GLU A 167 -10.52 -1.76 11.12
N LYS A 168 -10.90 -2.62 10.17
CA LYS A 168 -11.40 -3.98 10.42
C LYS A 168 -10.40 -4.85 11.21
N LYS A 169 -9.10 -4.79 10.91
CA LYS A 169 -8.07 -5.54 11.66
C LYS A 169 -7.84 -4.98 13.07
N ALA A 170 -7.94 -3.66 13.24
CA ALA A 170 -7.81 -2.98 14.54
C ALA A 170 -9.05 -3.16 15.43
N ASP A 171 -10.27 -3.19 14.87
CA ASP A 171 -11.52 -3.50 15.57
C ASP A 171 -11.50 -4.91 16.17
N GLY A 172 -10.92 -5.89 15.45
CA GLY A 172 -10.65 -7.24 15.98
C GLY A 172 -9.76 -7.26 17.23
N GLN A 173 -8.98 -6.21 17.46
CA GLN A 173 -8.15 -5.99 18.65
C GLN A 173 -8.71 -4.91 19.60
N LYS A 174 -9.94 -4.45 19.36
CA LYS A 174 -10.63 -3.36 20.10
C LYS A 174 -9.94 -1.99 20.01
N MET A 175 -9.03 -1.82 19.05
CA MET A 175 -8.22 -0.61 18.83
C MET A 175 -8.74 0.28 17.69
N GLY A 176 -9.70 -0.19 16.89
CA GLY A 176 -10.11 0.49 15.65
C GLY A 176 -10.69 1.89 15.84
N GLY A 177 -11.27 2.21 17.00
CA GLY A 177 -11.67 3.58 17.34
C GLY A 177 -10.50 4.58 17.41
N ARG A 178 -9.37 4.17 18.01
CA ARG A 178 -8.16 4.99 18.11
C ARG A 178 -7.41 5.09 16.78
N LEU A 179 -7.41 4.01 15.99
CA LEU A 179 -6.90 4.08 14.62
C LEU A 179 -7.74 5.03 13.76
N ARG A 180 -9.07 4.96 13.85
CA ARG A 180 -9.99 5.84 13.11
C ARG A 180 -9.72 7.32 13.38
N GLU A 181 -9.56 7.68 14.66
CA GLU A 181 -9.17 9.03 15.09
C GLU A 181 -7.87 9.52 14.39
N MET A 182 -6.84 8.68 14.33
CA MET A 182 -5.58 8.99 13.63
C MET A 182 -5.75 9.08 12.11
N LEU A 183 -6.57 8.22 11.50
CA LEU A 183 -6.86 8.21 10.05
C LEU A 183 -7.87 9.30 9.61
N ASP A 184 -8.56 9.96 10.54
CA ASP A 184 -9.35 11.18 10.32
C ASP A 184 -8.53 12.46 10.56
N GLY A 185 -7.40 12.36 11.29
CA GLY A 185 -6.32 13.34 11.28
C GLY A 185 -5.54 13.34 9.96
N HIS A 186 -4.47 14.14 9.88
CA HIS A 186 -3.63 14.21 8.68
C HIS A 186 -2.55 13.12 8.71
N THR A 187 -2.91 11.92 8.27
CA THR A 187 -2.00 10.77 8.19
C THR A 187 -1.49 10.55 6.77
N GLY A 188 -0.16 10.50 6.62
CA GLY A 188 0.51 10.00 5.43
C GLY A 188 0.75 8.49 5.53
N LEU A 189 0.37 7.73 4.50
CA LEU A 189 0.73 6.31 4.37
C LEU A 189 2.19 6.22 3.91
N LEU A 190 3.09 5.90 4.85
CA LEU A 190 4.52 5.68 4.58
C LEU A 190 4.70 4.27 4.00
N ILE A 191 5.29 4.21 2.82
CA ILE A 191 5.62 2.96 2.13
C ILE A 191 7.14 2.86 2.09
N ASN A 192 7.69 1.71 2.52
CA ASN A 192 9.10 1.35 2.48
C ASN A 192 9.17 -0.13 2.09
N GLU A 193 9.37 -0.42 0.81
CA GLU A 193 9.38 -1.79 0.27
C GLU A 193 10.60 -2.00 -0.62
N ARG A 194 11.21 -3.19 -0.54
CA ARG A 194 12.39 -3.57 -1.32
C ARG A 194 12.45 -5.09 -1.50
N VAL A 195 13.22 -5.56 -2.49
CA VAL A 195 13.50 -6.99 -2.61
C VAL A 195 14.39 -7.46 -1.45
N ILE A 196 14.20 -8.70 -0.98
CA ILE A 196 14.85 -9.25 0.23
C ILE A 196 16.39 -9.19 0.22
N ASN A 197 17.02 -9.09 -0.95
CA ASN A 197 18.46 -8.98 -1.11
C ASN A 197 19.01 -7.56 -0.93
N MET A 198 18.15 -6.54 -0.82
CA MET A 198 18.60 -5.14 -0.71
C MET A 198 19.08 -4.80 0.71
N PRO A 199 20.29 -4.23 0.85
CA PRO A 199 20.86 -3.89 2.15
C PRO A 199 20.00 -2.85 2.89
N PRO A 200 19.68 -3.03 4.20
CA PRO A 200 18.88 -2.07 4.97
C PRO A 200 19.54 -0.68 5.05
N GLN A 201 20.85 -0.58 4.82
CA GLN A 201 21.62 0.67 4.74
C GLN A 201 21.01 1.72 3.78
N VAL A 202 20.23 1.33 2.76
CA VAL A 202 19.57 2.30 1.86
C VAL A 202 18.43 3.07 2.51
N VAL A 203 17.83 2.53 3.57
CA VAL A 203 16.57 3.06 4.15
C VAL A 203 16.80 4.40 4.87
N ALA A 204 17.93 4.58 5.56
CA ALA A 204 18.23 5.83 6.27
C ALA A 204 18.42 7.03 5.29
N PRO A 205 19.21 6.91 4.19
CA PRO A 205 19.21 7.89 3.10
C PRO A 205 17.82 8.20 2.54
N MET A 206 17.02 7.18 2.20
CA MET A 206 15.69 7.37 1.60
C MET A 206 14.74 8.11 2.55
N LEU A 207 14.75 7.79 3.85
CA LEU A 207 13.91 8.44 4.85
C LEU A 207 14.33 9.91 5.09
N ARG A 208 15.62 10.22 4.92
CA ARG A 208 16.14 11.59 4.96
C ARG A 208 15.67 12.40 3.75
N MET A 209 15.84 11.86 2.54
CA MET A 209 15.39 12.53 1.31
C MET A 209 13.88 12.80 1.34
N LEU A 210 13.08 11.80 1.74
CA LEU A 210 11.63 11.95 1.93
C LEU A 210 11.25 13.03 2.95
N ALA A 211 12.02 13.22 4.02
CA ALA A 211 11.82 14.31 4.96
C ALA A 211 12.14 15.68 4.35
N GLU A 212 13.21 15.79 3.56
CA GLU A 212 13.61 17.02 2.86
C GLU A 212 12.63 17.38 1.71
N GLU A 213 12.10 16.38 1.01
CA GLU A 213 11.03 16.51 0.00
C GLU A 213 9.72 16.98 0.63
N THR A 214 9.20 16.26 1.63
CA THR A 214 7.94 16.61 2.29
C THR A 214 8.02 17.94 3.04
N GLN A 215 9.19 18.33 3.57
CA GLN A 215 9.41 19.69 4.07
C GLN A 215 9.32 20.73 2.94
N ARG A 216 10.04 20.56 1.82
CA ARG A 216 10.00 21.50 0.68
C ARG A 216 8.58 21.64 0.11
N ALA A 217 7.83 20.55 0.00
CA ALA A 217 6.44 20.55 -0.43
C ALA A 217 5.53 21.29 0.57
N THR A 218 5.71 21.05 1.88
CA THR A 218 5.02 21.82 2.94
C THR A 218 5.31 23.32 2.83
N GLU A 219 6.57 23.72 2.59
CA GLU A 219 7.00 25.12 2.43
C GLU A 219 6.46 25.76 1.14
N ALA A 220 6.20 24.96 0.10
CA ALA A 220 5.51 25.39 -1.13
C ALA A 220 3.97 25.50 -0.96
N GLY A 221 3.40 25.01 0.16
CA GLY A 221 1.97 25.00 0.43
C GLY A 221 1.22 23.77 -0.08
N GLU A 222 1.93 22.70 -0.44
CA GLU A 222 1.33 21.39 -0.73
C GLU A 222 1.02 20.63 0.59
N PRO A 223 0.00 19.75 0.63
CA PRO A 223 -0.56 19.17 1.87
C PRO A 223 0.28 18.00 2.43
N PHE A 224 1.59 18.21 2.59
CA PHE A 224 2.51 17.25 3.19
C PHE A 224 2.81 17.55 4.66
N ASP A 225 1.98 18.36 5.33
CA ASP A 225 2.10 18.80 6.74
C ASP A 225 1.61 17.77 7.79
N PHE A 226 1.75 16.47 7.49
CA PHE A 226 1.21 15.34 8.27
C PHE A 226 1.41 15.42 9.79
N GLU A 227 0.39 15.02 10.55
CA GLU A 227 0.48 14.79 11.99
C GLU A 227 1.15 13.42 12.28
N TYR A 228 0.84 12.41 11.47
CA TYR A 228 1.33 11.03 11.60
C TYR A 228 1.80 10.43 10.27
N TYR A 229 2.80 9.56 10.37
CA TYR A 229 3.16 8.60 9.33
C TYR A 229 2.67 7.20 9.75
N LEU A 230 1.99 6.51 8.84
CA LEU A 230 1.46 5.16 9.01
C LEU A 230 2.31 4.17 8.21
N LEU A 231 3.00 3.25 8.88
CA LEU A 231 3.81 2.21 8.26
C LEU A 231 3.21 0.82 8.54
N LEU A 232 3.30 -0.08 7.56
CA LEU A 232 2.81 -1.46 7.66
C LEU A 232 4.00 -2.44 7.65
N ALA A 233 4.80 -2.47 8.71
CA ALA A 233 6.04 -3.24 8.80
C ALA A 233 5.82 -4.77 8.63
N PRO A 234 6.57 -5.49 7.77
CA PRO A 234 6.44 -6.94 7.61
C PRO A 234 6.95 -7.72 8.82
N MET A 235 6.19 -8.73 9.24
CA MET A 235 6.44 -9.56 10.43
C MET A 235 6.29 -11.04 10.12
N TYR A 236 7.21 -11.88 10.57
CA TYR A 236 7.01 -13.33 10.68
C TYR A 236 6.56 -13.70 12.10
N ARG A 237 5.63 -14.66 12.21
CA ARG A 237 5.11 -15.16 13.49
C ARG A 237 4.99 -16.68 13.49
N GLU A 238 5.42 -17.32 14.58
CA GLU A 238 5.20 -18.76 14.81
C GLU A 238 3.69 -19.11 14.79
N VAL A 239 3.35 -20.18 14.09
CA VAL A 239 2.00 -20.77 14.01
C VAL A 239 1.95 -21.96 14.96
N SER A 240 1.55 -21.73 16.22
CA SER A 240 1.24 -22.85 17.11
C SER A 240 0.01 -23.59 16.60
N GLU A 241 0.10 -24.93 16.49
CA GLU A 241 -1.04 -25.75 16.09
C GLU A 241 -2.16 -25.76 17.14
N GLU A 242 -1.79 -25.58 18.40
CA GLU A 242 -2.70 -25.36 19.53
C GLU A 242 -2.85 -23.86 19.84
N GLU A 243 -4.08 -23.39 20.06
CA GLU A 243 -4.34 -22.13 20.77
C GLU A 243 -4.12 -22.34 22.28
N ASN A 244 -2.86 -22.48 22.69
CA ASN A 244 -2.49 -22.74 24.08
C ASN A 244 -2.14 -21.41 24.79
N PRO A 245 -3.05 -20.80 25.60
CA PRO A 245 -2.92 -19.43 26.11
C PRO A 245 -1.80 -19.22 27.15
N ARG A 246 -0.92 -20.21 27.32
CA ARG A 246 0.28 -20.17 28.18
C ARG A 246 1.60 -20.05 27.40
N ARG A 247 1.60 -20.20 26.07
CA ARG A 247 2.68 -19.69 25.21
C ARG A 247 2.37 -18.22 24.89
N THR A 248 2.62 -17.34 25.85
CA THR A 248 2.18 -15.94 25.79
C THR A 248 2.97 -15.09 24.79
N GLU A 249 4.14 -15.56 24.35
CA GLU A 249 4.95 -14.97 23.29
C GLU A 249 5.21 -16.03 22.22
N ALA A 250 4.41 -16.02 21.15
CA ALA A 250 4.78 -16.67 19.89
C ALA A 250 5.89 -15.85 19.26
N MET A 251 7.00 -16.46 18.84
CA MET A 251 8.16 -15.70 18.41
C MET A 251 7.81 -14.87 17.16
N ALA A 252 7.97 -13.55 17.29
CA ALA A 252 7.51 -12.57 16.31
C ALA A 252 8.68 -11.62 15.97
N ALA A 253 9.19 -11.71 14.75
CA ALA A 253 10.33 -10.94 14.27
C ALA A 253 9.93 -10.12 13.05
N PHE A 254 10.52 -8.94 12.89
CA PHE A 254 10.38 -8.16 11.66
C PHE A 254 11.13 -8.86 10.52
N ALA A 255 10.60 -8.78 9.29
CA ALA A 255 11.33 -9.21 8.09
C ALA A 255 12.39 -8.17 7.68
N HIS A 256 12.13 -6.90 8.03
CA HIS A 256 13.00 -5.75 7.82
C HIS A 256 13.64 -5.36 9.16
N ALA A 257 14.95 -5.57 9.31
CA ALA A 257 15.65 -5.37 10.58
C ALA A 257 15.59 -3.92 11.10
N GLU A 258 15.40 -2.95 10.21
CA GLU A 258 15.25 -1.55 10.59
C GLU A 258 13.94 -1.25 11.34
N ASP A 259 12.88 -2.03 11.11
CA ASP A 259 11.55 -1.76 11.68
C ASP A 259 11.51 -1.99 13.21
N GLU A 260 12.47 -2.75 13.76
CA GLU A 260 12.72 -2.82 15.21
C GLU A 260 13.05 -1.44 15.80
N PHE A 261 13.82 -0.62 15.07
CA PHE A 261 14.16 0.74 15.48
C PHE A 261 13.08 1.74 15.09
N VAL A 262 12.33 1.52 14.00
CA VAL A 262 11.15 2.33 13.65
C VAL A 262 10.08 2.23 14.74
N GLU A 263 9.89 1.04 15.31
CA GLU A 263 8.97 0.80 16.41
C GLU A 263 9.28 1.60 17.69
N GLU A 264 10.55 1.97 17.95
CA GLU A 264 10.94 2.80 19.10
C GLU A 264 10.21 4.16 19.12
N PHE A 265 9.75 4.64 17.96
CA PHE A 265 9.14 5.96 17.77
C PHE A 265 7.62 5.94 17.54
N ALA A 266 6.98 4.77 17.51
CA ALA A 266 5.54 4.64 17.25
C ALA A 266 4.70 4.95 18.50
N CYS A 267 3.69 5.82 18.37
CA CYS A 267 2.77 6.17 19.47
C CYS A 267 1.57 5.20 19.59
N PHE A 268 1.32 4.42 18.54
CA PHE A 268 0.28 3.40 18.45
C PHE A 268 0.75 2.29 17.52
N LYS A 269 0.47 1.04 17.90
CA LYS A 269 0.81 -0.15 17.12
C LYS A 269 -0.14 -1.32 17.37
N PHE A 270 -0.34 -2.15 16.35
CA PHE A 270 -1.02 -3.45 16.47
C PHE A 270 -0.58 -4.41 15.36
N ASP A 271 -0.68 -5.71 15.62
CA ASP A 271 -0.22 -6.76 14.68
C ASP A 271 -1.43 -7.44 14.04
N TYR A 272 -1.39 -7.68 12.74
CA TYR A 272 -2.46 -8.39 12.04
C TYR A 272 -1.94 -9.49 11.12
N ARG A 273 -2.71 -10.57 11.02
CA ARG A 273 -2.54 -11.62 10.00
C ARG A 273 -3.41 -11.29 8.78
N PHE A 274 -3.02 -11.80 7.62
CA PHE A 274 -3.85 -11.72 6.42
C PHE A 274 -5.18 -12.50 6.62
N SER A 275 -6.25 -12.05 5.99
CA SER A 275 -7.60 -12.64 6.04
C SER A 275 -7.61 -14.00 5.36
N ARG A 276 -6.80 -14.13 4.29
CA ARG A 276 -6.70 -15.28 3.41
C ARG A 276 -5.54 -16.23 3.74
N SER A 277 -4.84 -16.05 4.87
CA SER A 277 -3.74 -16.93 5.31
C SER A 277 -4.24 -18.30 5.76
N GLN A 278 -4.70 -19.10 4.80
CA GLN A 278 -4.99 -20.53 4.98
C GLN A 278 -3.68 -21.30 5.17
N ARG A 279 -3.77 -22.49 5.80
CA ARG A 279 -2.65 -23.44 5.92
C ARG A 279 -2.37 -24.13 4.57
N VAL A 280 -2.01 -23.38 3.54
CA VAL A 280 -1.70 -23.92 2.21
C VAL A 280 -0.21 -24.26 2.14
N ALA A 281 0.09 -25.53 1.87
CA ALA A 281 1.44 -26.00 1.55
C ALA A 281 1.81 -25.62 0.10
N ASP A 282 1.75 -24.33 -0.22
CA ASP A 282 2.16 -23.80 -1.51
C ASP A 282 3.68 -23.77 -1.59
N ALA A 283 4.25 -24.50 -2.55
CA ALA A 283 5.69 -24.74 -2.70
C ALA A 283 6.55 -23.50 -3.04
N ARG A 284 5.98 -22.29 -2.92
CA ARG A 284 6.66 -21.00 -2.98
C ARG A 284 7.04 -20.47 -1.58
N ASN A 285 6.35 -20.90 -0.53
CA ASN A 285 6.59 -20.47 0.85
C ASN A 285 7.37 -21.54 1.62
N SER A 286 8.70 -21.59 1.45
CA SER A 286 9.61 -22.44 2.24
C SER A 286 9.49 -22.22 3.76
N PHE A 287 8.96 -21.07 4.18
CA PHE A 287 8.66 -20.75 5.58
C PHE A 287 7.43 -21.50 6.15
N ALA A 288 6.54 -22.03 5.32
CA ALA A 288 5.40 -22.83 5.78
C ALA A 288 5.86 -24.11 6.49
N ASP A 289 6.87 -24.79 5.94
CA ASP A 289 7.52 -25.97 6.55
C ASP A 289 8.26 -25.63 7.87
N SER A 290 8.62 -24.35 8.06
CA SER A 290 9.23 -23.86 9.32
C SER A 290 8.21 -23.45 10.40
N GLY A 291 6.91 -23.53 10.10
CA GLY A 291 5.84 -23.12 11.02
C GLY A 291 5.73 -21.60 11.20
N LEU A 292 6.26 -20.79 10.27
CA LEU A 292 6.15 -19.33 10.29
C LEU A 292 5.07 -18.86 9.31
N ALA A 293 4.16 -18.02 9.78
CA ALA A 293 3.20 -17.30 8.93
C ALA A 293 3.61 -15.85 8.73
N PRO A 294 3.39 -15.28 7.53
CA PRO A 294 3.55 -13.85 7.29
C PRO A 294 2.42 -13.07 7.97
N SER A 295 2.76 -11.87 8.41
CA SER A 295 1.90 -10.93 9.12
C SER A 295 2.45 -9.52 8.95
N ARG A 296 1.73 -8.50 9.42
CA ARG A 296 2.17 -7.10 9.36
C ARG A 296 1.93 -6.44 10.72
N ARG A 297 2.85 -5.58 11.15
CA ARG A 297 2.66 -4.66 12.28
C ARG A 297 2.32 -3.29 11.73
N CYS A 298 1.13 -2.81 12.06
CA CYS A 298 0.74 -1.42 11.85
C CYS A 298 1.47 -0.56 12.89
N LEU A 299 2.23 0.44 12.43
CA LEU A 299 2.93 1.43 13.25
C LEU A 299 2.41 2.82 12.88
N VAL A 300 2.07 3.64 13.87
CA VAL A 300 1.74 5.06 13.69
C VAL A 300 2.76 5.92 14.42
N ILE A 301 3.47 6.76 13.68
CA ILE A 301 4.65 7.52 14.10
C ILE A 301 4.30 9.01 14.02
N PRO A 302 4.32 9.77 15.13
CA PRO A 302 4.11 11.22 15.10
C PRO A 302 5.22 11.91 14.31
N ARG A 303 4.90 12.92 13.48
CA ARG A 303 5.90 13.70 12.72
C ARG A 303 7.00 14.29 13.60
N ALA A 304 6.68 14.68 14.83
CA ALA A 304 7.65 15.19 15.81
C ALA A 304 8.79 14.21 16.12
N ASN A 305 8.58 12.90 15.94
CA ASN A 305 9.59 11.87 16.16
C ASN A 305 10.46 11.61 14.92
N PHE A 306 10.04 12.03 13.72
CA PHE A 306 10.62 11.58 12.43
C PHE A 306 12.11 11.95 12.28
N ALA A 307 12.51 13.16 12.69
CA ALA A 307 13.92 13.57 12.69
C ALA A 307 14.79 12.76 13.69
N SER A 308 14.21 12.29 14.79
CA SER A 308 14.92 11.42 15.75
C SER A 308 15.01 9.99 15.24
N LEU A 309 13.98 9.51 14.53
CA LEU A 309 13.96 8.23 13.84
C LEU A 309 15.04 8.17 12.75
N ILE A 310 15.12 9.16 11.86
CA ILE A 310 16.15 9.22 10.80
C ILE A 310 17.54 9.11 11.42
N LYS A 311 17.84 9.93 12.43
CA LYS A 311 19.12 9.88 13.16
C LYS A 311 19.38 8.53 13.84
N ARG A 312 18.36 7.86 14.38
CA ARG A 312 18.49 6.52 14.97
C ARG A 312 18.83 5.48 13.91
N LEU A 313 18.19 5.54 12.74
CA LEU A 313 18.50 4.66 11.60
C LEU A 313 19.90 4.92 11.04
N GLU A 314 20.33 6.18 10.93
CA GLU A 314 21.70 6.55 10.56
C GLU A 314 22.76 5.99 11.53
N GLU A 315 22.45 5.91 12.84
CA GLU A 315 23.36 5.38 13.86
C GLU A 315 23.46 3.84 13.87
N VAL A 316 22.39 3.12 13.50
CA VAL A 316 22.34 1.63 13.57
C VAL A 316 22.48 0.95 12.21
N LEU A 317 22.24 1.66 11.11
CA LEU A 317 22.39 1.21 9.73
C LEU A 317 23.59 1.90 9.04
N ALA A 318 24.56 2.39 9.81
CA ALA A 318 25.84 2.83 9.26
C ALA A 318 26.56 1.65 8.58
N PRO A 319 27.20 1.86 7.41
CA PRO A 319 27.95 0.83 6.68
C PRO A 319 29.29 0.45 7.35
#